data_AF-A0A2T7NJE3-F1
#
_entry.id   AF-A0A2T7NJE3-F1
#
_cell.length_a   1.000
_cell.length_b   1.000
_cell.length_c   1.000
_cell.angle_alpha   90.00
_cell.angle_beta   90.00
_cell.angle_gamma   90.00
#
_symmetry.space_group_name_H-M   'P 1'
#
loop_
_entity.id
_entity.type
_entity.pdbx_description
1 polymer ?
#
loop_
_entity_poly.entity_id
_entity_poly.type
_entity_poly.pdbx_seq_one_letter_code
_entity_poly.pdbx_strand_id
1 'polypeptide(L)'
;MGLSEEGEESVLQRFEELCMDLNMDKNAKEEALQNYHRIQTNFTLEGDQLHWLACALYEACRRSVVPTVGRGTSEGNCVSLTRLLRSAKFSLIQFFSKMRKWSDMANLSQDFRDKVDRLERNFAVSTVIFKKYEPIFLDIFQDTVADTPRQQRSRKQRRLPCSVNDVFSFAWTMFVQVKGNFPAISDDLVNSYHLLLCCVDWFFANALLGGRKDLLKPDFAGLPENFHSRDWKPPTEAPCLVELLCQKHEGLVVEAKTIKEHWWKPHIKRLFEKKPGATPFPLLSPDYHWRSEKVPRGEGIVVIGALDGDRQDADVIVRVLSQR
;
A
#
# COMPACT_ATOMS: atom_id res chain seq x y z
N MET A 1 -31.78 -16.93 -17.89
CA MET A 1 -31.73 -18.39 -17.69
C MET A 1 -31.17 -18.63 -16.31
N GLY A 2 -31.93 -19.28 -15.43
CA GLY A 2 -31.48 -19.62 -14.07
C GLY A 2 -30.38 -20.68 -14.11
N LEU A 3 -29.57 -20.75 -13.06
CA LEU A 3 -28.60 -21.82 -12.85
C LEU A 3 -29.36 -23.14 -12.59
N SER A 4 -28.76 -24.28 -12.92
CA SER A 4 -29.30 -25.58 -12.48
C SER A 4 -29.20 -25.69 -10.95
N GLU A 5 -30.05 -26.49 -10.31
CA GLU A 5 -30.04 -26.69 -8.84
C GLU A 5 -28.66 -27.09 -8.32
N GLU A 6 -27.95 -27.99 -9.03
CA GLU A 6 -26.57 -28.38 -8.74
C GLU A 6 -25.56 -27.21 -8.86
N GLY A 7 -25.81 -26.28 -9.79
CA GLY A 7 -24.99 -25.09 -9.99
C GLY A 7 -25.18 -24.05 -8.88
N GLU A 8 -26.40 -23.92 -8.36
CA GLU A 8 -26.69 -23.05 -7.20
C GLU A 8 -26.07 -23.61 -5.91
N GLU A 9 -26.19 -24.91 -5.67
CA GLU A 9 -25.60 -25.58 -4.50
C GLU A 9 -24.06 -25.44 -4.49
N SER A 10 -23.42 -25.60 -5.66
CA SER A 10 -21.98 -25.38 -5.82
C SER A 10 -21.54 -23.94 -5.51
N VAL A 11 -22.33 -22.93 -5.93
CA VAL A 11 -22.03 -21.52 -5.65
C VAL A 11 -22.18 -21.21 -4.17
N LEU A 12 -23.21 -21.75 -3.51
CA LEU A 12 -23.41 -21.59 -2.08
C LEU A 12 -22.26 -22.20 -1.29
N GLN A 13 -21.82 -23.41 -1.63
CA GLN A 13 -20.67 -24.06 -0.99
C GLN A 13 -19.40 -23.20 -1.09
N ARG A 14 -19.08 -22.69 -2.30
CA ARG A 14 -17.93 -21.78 -2.51
C ARG A 14 -18.05 -20.48 -1.69
N PHE A 15 -19.26 -19.97 -1.51
CA PHE A 15 -19.51 -18.80 -0.68
C PHE A 15 -19.35 -19.10 0.82
N GLU A 16 -19.71 -20.30 1.27
CA GLU A 16 -19.46 -20.74 2.64
C GLU A 16 -17.96 -20.82 2.93
N GLU A 17 -17.20 -21.44 2.03
CA GLU A 17 -15.73 -21.53 2.11
C GLU A 17 -15.11 -20.12 2.17
N LEU A 18 -15.56 -19.21 1.31
CA LEU A 18 -15.12 -17.81 1.32
C LEU A 18 -15.44 -17.11 2.66
N CYS A 19 -16.63 -17.31 3.22
CA CYS A 19 -16.99 -16.75 4.51
C CYS A 19 -16.13 -17.33 5.65
N MET A 20 -15.80 -18.62 5.59
CA MET A 20 -14.91 -19.27 6.56
C MET A 20 -13.48 -18.71 6.47
N ASP A 21 -12.93 -18.59 5.27
CA ASP A 21 -11.59 -18.02 5.03
C ASP A 21 -11.43 -16.59 5.55
N LEU A 22 -12.52 -15.83 5.53
CA LEU A 22 -12.58 -14.44 5.98
C LEU A 22 -12.92 -14.29 7.46
N ASN A 23 -13.27 -15.40 8.15
CA ASN A 23 -13.82 -15.42 9.50
C ASN A 23 -15.05 -14.50 9.64
N MET A 24 -15.98 -14.58 8.69
CA MET A 24 -17.20 -13.77 8.70
C MET A 24 -18.14 -14.16 9.83
N ASP A 25 -18.76 -13.16 10.46
CA ASP A 25 -19.88 -13.41 11.36
C ASP A 25 -21.13 -13.83 10.58
N LYS A 26 -22.03 -14.49 11.30
CA LYS A 26 -23.25 -15.05 10.75
C LYS A 26 -24.18 -13.97 10.17
N ASN A 27 -24.26 -12.79 10.80
CA ASN A 27 -25.18 -11.74 10.37
C ASN A 27 -24.75 -11.16 9.03
N ALA A 28 -23.46 -10.84 8.87
CA ALA A 28 -22.93 -10.31 7.61
C ALA A 28 -23.06 -11.33 6.47
N LYS A 29 -22.83 -12.63 6.75
CA LYS A 29 -23.04 -13.71 5.77
C LYS A 29 -24.50 -13.78 5.32
N GLU A 30 -25.44 -13.80 6.26
CA GLU A 30 -26.88 -13.90 5.97
C GLU A 30 -27.40 -12.67 5.23
N GLU A 31 -26.99 -11.46 5.64
CA GLU A 31 -27.38 -10.22 4.97
C GLU A 31 -26.89 -10.17 3.52
N ALA A 32 -25.62 -10.56 3.28
CA ALA A 32 -25.05 -10.64 1.94
C ALA A 32 -25.83 -11.61 1.04
N LEU A 33 -26.17 -12.79 1.58
CA LEU A 33 -26.89 -13.82 0.84
C LEU A 33 -28.33 -13.41 0.54
N GLN A 34 -29.02 -12.79 1.49
CA GLN A 34 -30.37 -12.25 1.30
C GLN A 34 -30.40 -11.16 0.23
N ASN A 35 -29.44 -10.23 0.25
CA ASN A 35 -29.33 -9.18 -0.76
C ASN A 35 -29.03 -9.75 -2.15
N TYR A 36 -28.18 -10.77 -2.23
CA TYR A 36 -27.90 -11.49 -3.47
C TYR A 36 -29.14 -12.13 -4.07
N HIS A 37 -29.89 -12.92 -3.31
CA HIS A 37 -31.12 -13.53 -3.83
C HIS A 37 -32.15 -12.47 -4.24
N ARG A 38 -32.29 -11.40 -3.46
CA ARG A 38 -33.20 -10.28 -3.80
C ARG A 38 -32.84 -9.66 -5.16
N ILE A 39 -31.56 -9.44 -5.45
CA ILE A 39 -31.11 -8.87 -6.72
C ILE A 39 -31.24 -9.89 -7.85
N GLN A 40 -30.86 -11.16 -7.62
CA GLN A 40 -30.95 -12.24 -8.59
C GLN A 40 -32.38 -12.45 -9.12
N THR A 41 -33.41 -12.22 -8.29
CA THR A 41 -34.82 -12.29 -8.71
C THR A 41 -35.20 -11.19 -9.72
N ASN A 42 -34.58 -10.01 -9.62
CA ASN A 42 -34.94 -8.83 -10.41
C ASN A 42 -33.99 -8.56 -11.59
N PHE A 43 -32.77 -9.10 -11.56
CA PHE A 43 -31.71 -8.83 -12.53
C PHE A 43 -31.02 -10.12 -12.97
N THR A 44 -30.55 -10.15 -14.21
CA THR A 44 -29.70 -11.25 -14.70
C THR A 44 -28.25 -11.00 -14.32
N LEU A 45 -27.70 -11.84 -13.44
CA LEU A 45 -26.34 -11.74 -12.93
C LEU A 45 -25.35 -12.50 -13.83
N GLU A 46 -24.71 -11.80 -14.77
CA GLU A 46 -23.76 -12.41 -15.72
C GLU A 46 -22.37 -12.70 -15.11
N GLY A 47 -21.75 -13.81 -15.53
CA GLY A 47 -20.39 -14.23 -15.12
C GLY A 47 -20.35 -15.12 -13.87
N ASP A 48 -19.22 -15.10 -13.15
CA ASP A 48 -19.06 -15.88 -11.91
C ASP A 48 -19.96 -15.29 -10.80
N GLN A 49 -20.80 -16.15 -10.23
CA GLN A 49 -21.75 -15.80 -9.16
C GLN A 49 -21.04 -15.52 -7.85
N LEU A 50 -19.89 -16.17 -7.60
CA LEU A 50 -19.10 -15.90 -6.40
C LEU A 50 -18.61 -14.44 -6.37
N HIS A 51 -18.39 -13.82 -7.53
CA HIS A 51 -18.00 -12.40 -7.60
C HIS A 51 -19.14 -11.46 -7.22
N TRP A 52 -20.38 -11.80 -7.56
CA TRP A 52 -21.56 -11.04 -7.14
C TRP A 52 -21.80 -11.17 -5.64
N LEU A 53 -21.67 -12.38 -5.11
CA LEU A 53 -21.70 -12.64 -3.66
C LEU A 53 -20.56 -11.92 -2.92
N ALA A 54 -19.37 -11.81 -3.51
CA ALA A 54 -18.27 -11.03 -2.95
C ALA A 54 -18.61 -9.53 -2.90
N CYS A 55 -19.26 -8.96 -3.93
CA CYS A 55 -19.76 -7.58 -3.90
C CYS A 55 -20.83 -7.38 -2.80
N ALA A 56 -21.77 -8.33 -2.68
CA ALA A 56 -22.80 -8.31 -1.63
C ALA A 56 -22.19 -8.36 -0.23
N LEU A 57 -21.19 -9.22 -0.04
CA LEU A 57 -20.48 -9.36 1.22
C LEU A 57 -19.67 -8.11 1.56
N TYR A 58 -18.98 -7.53 0.58
CA TYR A 58 -18.23 -6.28 0.75
C TYR A 58 -19.14 -5.13 1.20
N GLU A 59 -20.32 -5.01 0.58
CA GLU A 59 -21.35 -4.05 0.98
C GLU A 59 -21.82 -4.29 2.41
N ALA A 60 -22.28 -5.51 2.73
CA ALA A 60 -22.78 -5.86 4.07
C ALA A 60 -21.74 -5.58 5.16
N CYS A 61 -20.48 -5.91 4.90
CA CYS A 61 -19.37 -5.65 5.82
C CYS A 61 -19.15 -4.18 6.10
N ARG A 62 -19.45 -3.28 5.16
CA ARG A 62 -19.25 -1.83 5.32
C ARG A 62 -20.50 -1.08 5.76
N ARG A 63 -21.69 -1.69 5.66
CA ARG A 63 -22.94 -1.18 6.25
C ARG A 63 -23.03 -1.43 7.76
N SER A 64 -22.44 -2.52 8.24
CA SER A 64 -22.47 -2.88 9.66
C SER A 64 -21.62 -1.91 10.50
N VAL A 65 -22.22 -1.19 11.45
CA VAL A 65 -21.48 -0.31 12.38
C VAL A 65 -21.09 -1.12 13.61
N VAL A 66 -19.79 -1.26 13.87
CA VAL A 66 -19.29 -1.93 15.08
C VAL A 66 -18.86 -0.90 16.13
N PRO A 67 -19.41 -0.94 17.35
CA PRO A 67 -18.96 -0.07 18.43
C PRO A 67 -17.54 -0.46 18.88
N THR A 68 -16.58 0.45 18.78
CA THR A 68 -15.23 0.25 19.33
C THR A 68 -15.14 0.68 20.79
N VAL A 69 -14.42 -0.08 21.63
CA VAL A 69 -14.12 0.25 23.03
C VAL A 69 -13.20 1.48 23.07
N GLY A 70 -13.79 2.65 23.32
CA GLY A 70 -13.10 3.95 23.37
C GLY A 70 -13.60 4.92 22.29
N ARG A 71 -14.73 5.58 22.55
CA ARG A 71 -15.34 6.69 21.79
C ARG A 71 -14.96 6.78 20.29
N GLY A 72 -15.60 5.93 19.49
CA GLY A 72 -15.71 6.07 18.03
C GLY A 72 -16.63 4.99 17.50
N THR A 73 -17.57 5.35 16.61
CA THR A 73 -18.27 4.39 15.75
C THR A 73 -17.34 4.10 14.58
N SER A 74 -16.83 2.89 14.44
CA SER A 74 -16.12 2.47 13.23
C SER A 74 -17.12 1.78 12.31
N GLU A 75 -17.23 2.28 11.07
CA GLU A 75 -17.94 1.55 10.01
C GLU A 75 -17.19 0.25 9.71
N GLY A 76 -17.83 -0.88 9.98
CA GLY A 76 -17.61 -2.13 9.28
C GLY A 76 -16.90 -3.25 10.03
N ASN A 77 -17.38 -4.48 9.81
CA ASN A 77 -16.54 -5.66 9.96
C ASN A 77 -15.37 -5.52 8.99
N CYS A 78 -14.15 -5.40 9.54
CA CYS A 78 -12.90 -5.08 8.83
C CYS A 78 -12.42 -6.17 7.86
N VAL A 79 -13.24 -6.60 6.90
CA VAL A 79 -12.81 -7.48 5.82
C VAL A 79 -11.88 -6.70 4.90
N SER A 80 -10.61 -7.07 4.90
CA SER A 80 -9.64 -6.57 3.92
C SER A 80 -10.13 -6.93 2.53
N LEU A 81 -10.39 -5.93 1.69
CA LEU A 81 -10.76 -6.12 0.29
C LEU A 81 -9.76 -7.06 -0.42
N THR A 82 -8.47 -6.93 -0.13
CA THR A 82 -7.44 -7.84 -0.69
C THR A 82 -7.68 -9.30 -0.33
N ARG A 83 -8.08 -9.60 0.91
CA ARG A 83 -8.39 -10.97 1.33
C ARG A 83 -9.64 -11.48 0.63
N LEU A 84 -10.69 -10.67 0.59
CA LEU A 84 -11.94 -10.98 -0.12
C LEU A 84 -11.66 -11.34 -1.59
N LEU A 85 -10.92 -10.48 -2.28
CA LEU A 85 -10.58 -10.65 -3.68
C LEU A 85 -9.71 -11.90 -3.93
N ARG A 86 -8.76 -12.19 -3.03
CA ARG A 86 -7.92 -13.38 -3.13
C ARG A 86 -8.73 -14.67 -2.95
N SER A 87 -9.55 -14.77 -1.90
CA SER A 87 -10.39 -15.94 -1.65
C SER A 87 -11.41 -16.14 -2.77
N ALA A 88 -11.97 -15.06 -3.32
CA ALA A 88 -12.92 -15.11 -4.44
C ALA A 88 -12.27 -15.35 -5.82
N LYS A 89 -10.94 -15.38 -5.91
CA LYS A 89 -10.19 -15.35 -7.20
C LYS A 89 -10.70 -14.23 -8.12
N PHE A 90 -10.88 -13.05 -7.55
CA PHE A 90 -11.55 -11.92 -8.15
C PHE A 90 -10.55 -10.77 -8.29
N SER A 91 -10.23 -10.33 -9.51
CA SER A 91 -9.25 -9.24 -9.67
C SER A 91 -9.85 -7.90 -9.25
N LEU A 92 -9.01 -6.98 -8.77
CA LEU A 92 -9.44 -5.65 -8.33
C LEU A 92 -10.11 -4.84 -9.46
N ILE A 93 -9.64 -4.97 -10.70
CA ILE A 93 -10.24 -4.30 -11.87
C ILE A 93 -11.65 -4.86 -12.15
N GLN A 94 -11.82 -6.20 -12.11
CA GLN A 94 -13.14 -6.81 -12.27
C GLN A 94 -14.07 -6.44 -11.12
N PHE A 95 -13.53 -6.30 -9.90
CA PHE A 95 -14.27 -5.84 -8.74
C PHE A 95 -14.87 -4.47 -8.96
N PHE A 96 -14.11 -3.45 -9.40
CA PHE A 96 -14.69 -2.12 -9.64
C PHE A 96 -15.83 -2.15 -10.66
N SER A 97 -15.66 -2.90 -11.75
CA SER A 97 -16.69 -3.06 -12.79
C SER A 97 -17.98 -3.70 -12.25
N LYS A 98 -17.87 -4.80 -11.50
CA LYS A 98 -19.03 -5.50 -10.92
C LYS A 98 -19.63 -4.74 -9.73
N MET A 99 -18.81 -4.13 -8.88
CA MET A 99 -19.27 -3.36 -7.72
C MET A 99 -20.08 -2.12 -8.14
N ARG A 100 -19.73 -1.48 -9.28
CA ARG A 100 -20.53 -0.39 -9.86
C ARG A 100 -21.92 -0.87 -10.27
N LYS A 101 -22.00 -1.96 -11.04
CA LYS A 101 -23.28 -2.61 -11.42
C LYS A 101 -24.09 -3.04 -10.19
N TRP A 102 -23.43 -3.64 -9.22
CA TRP A 102 -24.06 -4.05 -7.96
C TRP A 102 -24.63 -2.84 -7.21
N SER A 103 -23.86 -1.75 -7.12
CA SER A 103 -24.30 -0.51 -6.47
C SER A 103 -25.55 0.06 -7.12
N ASP A 104 -25.64 -0.01 -8.46
CA ASP A 104 -26.82 0.37 -9.23
C ASP A 104 -28.03 -0.52 -8.93
N MET A 105 -27.86 -1.85 -9.00
CA MET A 105 -28.93 -2.81 -8.75
C MET A 105 -29.43 -2.79 -7.30
N ALA A 106 -28.52 -2.63 -6.34
CA ALA A 106 -28.82 -2.60 -4.91
C ALA A 106 -29.32 -1.23 -4.42
N ASN A 107 -29.28 -0.20 -5.28
CA ASN A 107 -29.59 1.19 -4.96
C ASN A 107 -28.79 1.71 -3.74
N LEU A 108 -27.47 1.55 -3.78
CA LEU A 108 -26.60 2.00 -2.69
C LEU A 108 -26.49 3.53 -2.63
N SER A 109 -26.17 4.05 -1.44
CA SER A 109 -26.04 5.49 -1.19
C SER A 109 -24.92 6.11 -2.02
N GLN A 110 -25.04 7.42 -2.29
CA GLN A 110 -24.00 8.16 -3.00
C GLN A 110 -22.67 8.13 -2.26
N ASP A 111 -22.69 8.21 -0.92
CA ASP A 111 -21.47 8.11 -0.09
C ASP A 111 -20.71 6.79 -0.31
N PHE A 112 -21.42 5.66 -0.38
CA PHE A 112 -20.78 4.37 -0.65
C PHE A 112 -20.17 4.32 -2.06
N ARG A 113 -20.90 4.84 -3.05
CA ARG A 113 -20.44 4.92 -4.45
C ARG A 113 -19.18 5.78 -4.55
N ASP A 114 -19.18 6.94 -3.91
CA ASP A 114 -18.04 7.86 -3.88
C ASP A 114 -16.80 7.22 -3.22
N LYS A 115 -16.99 6.42 -2.16
CA LYS A 115 -15.90 5.64 -1.52
C LYS A 115 -15.28 4.64 -2.50
N VAL A 116 -16.09 3.89 -3.24
CA VAL A 116 -15.59 2.93 -4.26
C VAL A 116 -14.91 3.65 -5.42
N ASP A 117 -15.48 4.74 -5.91
CA ASP A 117 -14.90 5.55 -6.99
C ASP A 117 -13.57 6.21 -6.59
N ARG A 118 -13.43 6.66 -5.34
CA ARG A 118 -12.15 7.16 -4.79
C ARG A 118 -11.09 6.07 -4.77
N LEU A 119 -11.44 4.87 -4.29
CA LEU A 119 -10.52 3.73 -4.27
C LEU A 119 -10.07 3.35 -5.69
N GLU A 120 -10.98 3.33 -6.67
CA GLU A 120 -10.66 3.05 -8.08
C GLU A 120 -9.70 4.10 -8.66
N ARG A 121 -9.97 5.39 -8.45
CA ARG A 121 -9.10 6.48 -8.91
C ARG A 121 -7.73 6.43 -8.25
N ASN A 122 -7.67 6.21 -6.94
CA ASN A 122 -6.42 6.09 -6.20
C ASN A 122 -5.56 4.91 -6.69
N PHE A 123 -6.20 3.76 -6.97
CA PHE A 123 -5.54 2.61 -7.56
C PHE A 123 -4.99 2.91 -8.97
N ALA A 124 -5.77 3.58 -9.82
CA ALA A 124 -5.35 3.96 -11.16
C ALA A 124 -4.12 4.90 -11.12
N VAL A 125 -4.17 5.95 -10.31
CA VAL A 125 -3.03 6.86 -10.09
C VAL A 125 -1.81 6.09 -9.61
N SER A 126 -1.95 5.29 -8.55
CA SER A 126 -0.83 4.55 -7.96
C SER A 126 -0.21 3.55 -8.95
N THR A 127 -1.01 2.94 -9.82
CA THR A 127 -0.51 2.06 -10.89
C THR A 127 0.36 2.81 -11.89
N VAL A 128 -0.01 4.03 -12.28
CA VAL A 128 0.79 4.86 -13.19
C VAL A 128 2.08 5.30 -12.49
N ILE A 129 2.00 5.72 -11.23
CA ILE A 129 3.17 6.13 -10.45
C ILE A 129 4.14 4.98 -10.22
N PHE A 130 3.67 3.77 -9.95
CA PHE A 130 4.53 2.59 -9.76
C PHE A 130 5.41 2.30 -10.99
N LYS A 131 4.85 2.46 -12.20
CA LYS A 131 5.63 2.33 -13.44
C LYS A 131 6.75 3.36 -13.57
N LYS A 132 6.60 4.53 -12.96
CA LYS A 132 7.65 5.56 -12.92
C LYS A 132 8.63 5.36 -11.77
N TYR A 133 8.18 4.73 -10.68
CA TYR A 133 8.98 4.54 -9.48
C TYR A 133 10.26 3.73 -9.73
N GLU A 134 10.16 2.60 -10.42
CA GLU A 134 11.31 1.73 -10.69
C GLU A 134 12.47 2.45 -11.40
N PRO A 135 12.28 3.09 -12.57
CA PRO A 135 13.39 3.78 -13.24
C PRO A 135 13.94 4.96 -12.40
N ILE A 136 13.10 5.66 -11.64
CA ILE A 136 13.56 6.73 -10.74
C ILE A 136 14.43 6.16 -9.61
N PHE A 137 14.03 5.01 -9.06
CA PHE A 137 14.77 4.36 -7.98
C PHE A 137 16.12 3.84 -8.47
N LEU A 138 16.15 3.14 -9.60
CA LEU A 138 17.36 2.56 -10.20
C LEU A 138 18.37 3.62 -10.70
N ASP A 139 17.93 4.86 -10.85
CA ASP A 139 18.84 5.97 -11.14
C ASP A 139 19.70 6.39 -9.95
N ILE A 140 19.26 6.09 -8.72
CA ILE A 140 19.90 6.52 -7.47
C ILE A 140 20.51 5.34 -6.71
N PHE A 141 19.80 4.21 -6.71
CA PHE A 141 20.17 2.99 -6.00
C PHE A 141 20.72 1.95 -6.95
N GLN A 142 21.48 1.00 -6.41
CA GLN A 142 22.01 -0.10 -7.21
C GLN A 142 20.89 -0.99 -7.77
N ASP A 143 21.20 -1.72 -8.83
CA ASP A 143 20.26 -2.68 -9.40
C ASP A 143 19.98 -3.82 -8.41
N THR A 144 18.70 -4.12 -8.22
CA THR A 144 18.20 -5.18 -7.36
C THR A 144 18.57 -6.59 -7.87
N VAL A 145 18.92 -6.72 -9.15
CA VAL A 145 19.30 -7.98 -9.81
C VAL A 145 20.79 -8.31 -9.68
N ALA A 146 21.63 -7.32 -9.36
CA ALA A 146 23.08 -7.53 -9.19
C ALA A 146 23.47 -8.23 -7.87
N ASP A 147 22.49 -8.64 -7.05
CA ASP A 147 22.71 -9.36 -5.81
C ASP A 147 23.30 -10.76 -6.13
N THR A 148 24.63 -10.87 -6.03
CA THR A 148 25.35 -12.14 -6.11
C THR A 148 24.79 -13.09 -5.04
N PRO A 149 24.59 -14.40 -5.29
CA PRO A 149 24.01 -15.32 -4.31
C PRO A 149 24.80 -15.25 -3.01
N ARG A 150 24.18 -14.70 -1.95
CA ARG A 150 24.84 -14.54 -0.66
C ARG A 150 25.29 -15.92 -0.18
N GLN A 151 26.61 -16.10 -0.03
CA GLN A 151 27.16 -17.31 0.58
C GLN A 151 26.53 -17.49 1.98
N GLN A 152 25.89 -18.63 2.21
CA GLN A 152 25.37 -19.02 3.53
C GLN A 152 26.53 -19.12 4.52
N ARG A 153 26.81 -18.04 5.27
CA ARG A 153 27.69 -18.11 6.44
C ARG A 153 26.88 -18.57 7.66
N SER A 154 27.36 -19.64 8.29
CA SER A 154 26.71 -20.31 9.42
C SER A 154 26.75 -19.46 10.72
N ARG A 155 25.58 -19.41 11.38
CA ARG A 155 25.25 -19.13 12.79
C ARG A 155 26.23 -18.27 13.63
N LYS A 156 25.90 -16.98 13.71
CA LYS A 156 25.68 -16.27 15.00
C LYS A 156 24.75 -15.09 14.73
N GLN A 157 23.86 -14.84 15.68
CA GLN A 157 22.80 -13.83 15.72
C GLN A 157 23.27 -12.40 15.39
N ARG A 158 23.59 -12.12 14.12
CA ARG A 158 23.89 -10.79 13.60
C ARG A 158 22.82 -10.47 12.58
N ARG A 159 21.91 -9.55 12.92
CA ARG A 159 20.85 -9.12 12.00
C ARG A 159 21.50 -8.46 10.78
N LEU A 160 21.13 -8.92 9.59
CA LEU A 160 21.70 -8.49 8.33
C LEU A 160 21.28 -7.03 8.04
N PRO A 161 22.17 -6.17 7.51
CA PRO A 161 21.81 -4.85 7.01
C PRO A 161 20.72 -4.95 5.92
N CYS A 162 19.86 -3.94 5.81
CA CYS A 162 18.81 -3.91 4.78
C CYS A 162 19.42 -3.93 3.38
N SER A 163 18.85 -4.74 2.48
CA SER A 163 19.24 -4.81 1.07
C SER A 163 18.61 -3.67 0.25
N VAL A 164 19.07 -3.50 -0.99
CA VAL A 164 18.45 -2.54 -1.93
C VAL A 164 16.99 -2.90 -2.20
N ASN A 165 16.67 -4.20 -2.27
CA ASN A 165 15.30 -4.71 -2.40
C ASN A 165 14.39 -4.31 -1.22
N ASP A 166 14.93 -4.34 0.00
CA ASP A 166 14.20 -3.91 1.20
C ASP A 166 13.90 -2.40 1.13
N VAL A 167 14.87 -1.60 0.66
CA VAL A 167 14.70 -0.15 0.49
C VAL A 167 13.68 0.14 -0.62
N PHE A 168 13.74 -0.57 -1.74
CA PHE A 168 12.77 -0.45 -2.83
C PHE A 168 11.34 -0.71 -2.35
N SER A 169 11.14 -1.81 -1.63
CA SER A 169 9.82 -2.20 -1.12
C SER A 169 9.31 -1.23 -0.07
N PHE A 170 10.21 -0.77 0.82
CA PHE A 170 9.84 0.15 1.89
C PHE A 170 9.55 1.55 1.38
N ALA A 171 10.32 2.07 0.43
CA ALA A 171 10.08 3.39 -0.15
C ALA A 171 8.74 3.45 -0.91
N TRP A 172 8.40 2.39 -1.64
CA TRP A 172 7.07 2.27 -2.25
C TRP A 172 5.95 2.25 -1.19
N THR A 173 6.11 1.41 -0.16
CA THR A 173 5.12 1.30 0.92
C THR A 173 4.93 2.64 1.64
N MET A 174 6.03 3.31 1.97
CA MET A 174 6.01 4.62 2.63
C MET A 174 5.30 5.64 1.74
N PHE A 175 5.62 5.70 0.45
CA PHE A 175 4.94 6.57 -0.51
C PHE A 175 3.42 6.36 -0.50
N VAL A 176 2.95 5.12 -0.67
CA VAL A 176 1.51 4.82 -0.71
C VAL A 176 0.82 5.18 0.60
N GLN A 177 1.47 4.95 1.74
CA GLN A 177 0.95 5.33 3.06
C GLN A 177 0.85 6.85 3.24
N VAL A 178 1.89 7.61 2.88
CA VAL A 178 1.84 9.08 2.96
C VAL A 178 0.77 9.62 2.03
N LYS A 179 0.72 9.12 0.79
CA LYS A 179 -0.27 9.50 -0.24
C LYS A 179 -1.69 9.30 0.26
N GLY A 180 -1.99 8.17 0.91
CA GLY A 180 -3.32 7.86 1.44
C GLY A 180 -3.82 8.83 2.51
N ASN A 181 -2.92 9.53 3.22
CA ASN A 181 -3.30 10.50 4.26
C ASN A 181 -3.73 11.87 3.70
N PHE A 182 -3.60 12.09 2.39
CA PHE A 182 -3.84 13.39 1.77
C PHE A 182 -4.77 13.27 0.56
N PRO A 183 -6.10 13.32 0.76
CA PRO A 183 -7.08 13.19 -0.33
C PRO A 183 -6.88 14.21 -1.48
N ALA A 184 -6.42 15.41 -1.16
CA ALA A 184 -6.10 16.45 -2.15
C ALA A 184 -4.90 16.10 -3.06
N ILE A 185 -4.05 15.17 -2.63
CA ILE A 185 -2.89 14.68 -3.40
C ILE A 185 -3.20 13.29 -4.00
N SER A 186 -3.91 12.43 -3.27
CA SER A 186 -4.08 11.01 -3.61
C SER A 186 -4.73 10.77 -4.97
N ASP A 187 -5.63 11.64 -5.37
CA ASP A 187 -6.41 11.46 -6.60
C ASP A 187 -5.81 12.24 -7.78
N ASP A 188 -4.80 13.08 -7.51
CA ASP A 188 -4.11 13.87 -8.52
C ASP A 188 -2.79 13.21 -8.92
N LEU A 189 -2.66 12.91 -10.22
CA LEU A 189 -1.50 12.20 -10.75
C LEU A 189 -0.22 13.03 -10.61
N VAL A 190 -0.29 14.34 -10.84
CA VAL A 190 0.87 15.24 -10.88
C VAL A 190 1.42 15.44 -9.46
N ASN A 191 0.57 15.79 -8.50
CA ASN A 191 0.92 15.94 -7.10
C ASN A 191 1.41 14.61 -6.50
N SER A 192 0.77 13.48 -6.85
CA SER A 192 1.24 12.15 -6.44
C SER A 192 2.63 11.84 -7.00
N TYR A 193 2.91 12.28 -8.23
CA TYR A 193 4.22 12.12 -8.84
C TYR A 193 5.30 12.94 -8.13
N HIS A 194 5.05 14.21 -7.82
CA HIS A 194 6.01 15.01 -7.05
C HIS A 194 6.18 14.52 -5.62
N LEU A 195 5.13 13.99 -4.99
CA LEU A 195 5.22 13.33 -3.69
C LEU A 195 6.15 12.10 -3.75
N LEU A 196 6.11 11.33 -4.84
CA LEU A 196 7.06 10.23 -5.07
C LEU A 196 8.50 10.73 -5.13
N LEU A 197 8.77 11.81 -5.85
CA LEU A 197 10.12 12.41 -5.92
C LEU A 197 10.62 12.83 -4.54
N CYS A 198 9.75 13.42 -3.72
CA CYS A 198 10.05 13.78 -2.33
C CYS A 198 10.34 12.55 -1.46
N CYS A 199 9.60 11.46 -1.67
CA CYS A 199 9.83 10.18 -0.99
C CYS A 199 11.21 9.64 -1.34
N VAL A 200 11.54 9.54 -2.62
CA VAL A 200 12.82 9.00 -3.09
C VAL A 200 14.00 9.86 -2.61
N ASP A 201 13.89 11.19 -2.69
CA ASP A 201 14.86 12.14 -2.12
C ASP A 201 15.09 11.89 -0.63
N TRP A 202 14.04 11.63 0.14
CA TRP A 202 14.15 11.32 1.56
C TRP A 202 14.89 9.99 1.80
N PHE A 203 14.64 8.96 0.98
CA PHE A 203 15.36 7.69 1.08
C PHE A 203 16.84 7.81 0.72
N PHE A 204 17.17 8.59 -0.31
CA PHE A 204 18.54 8.93 -0.65
C PHE A 204 19.25 9.63 0.52
N ALA A 205 18.63 10.67 1.08
CA ALA A 205 19.18 11.41 2.21
C ALA A 205 19.49 10.47 3.39
N ASN A 206 18.58 9.55 3.70
CA ASN A 206 18.81 8.54 4.73
C ASN A 206 20.00 7.62 4.39
N ALA A 207 20.04 7.05 3.19
CA ALA A 207 21.14 6.18 2.77
C ALA A 207 22.51 6.88 2.84
N LEU A 208 22.57 8.14 2.42
CA LEU A 208 23.78 8.96 2.45
C LEU A 208 24.23 9.27 3.88
N LEU A 209 23.33 9.77 4.73
CA LEU A 209 23.61 10.08 6.14
C LEU A 209 23.92 8.83 6.97
N GLY A 210 23.35 7.69 6.60
CA GLY A 210 23.63 6.39 7.19
C GLY A 210 24.92 5.72 6.70
N GLY A 211 25.67 6.35 5.79
CA GLY A 211 26.92 5.80 5.29
C GLY A 211 26.78 4.56 4.40
N ARG A 212 25.59 4.29 3.87
CA ARG A 212 25.26 3.07 3.12
C ARG A 212 25.64 3.18 1.65
N LYS A 213 26.95 3.24 1.38
CA LYS A 213 27.48 3.26 0.01
C LYS A 213 27.09 2.01 -0.79
N ASP A 214 26.85 0.90 -0.10
CA ASP A 214 26.41 -0.37 -0.68
C ASP A 214 25.01 -0.32 -1.28
N LEU A 215 24.19 0.70 -0.94
CA LEU A 215 22.86 0.87 -1.52
C LEU A 215 22.84 1.80 -2.72
N LEU A 216 23.76 2.76 -2.76
CA LEU A 216 23.76 3.86 -3.73
C LEU A 216 24.51 3.48 -4.99
N LYS A 217 24.03 3.98 -6.13
CA LYS A 217 24.66 3.81 -7.42
C LYS A 217 25.92 4.70 -7.50
N PRO A 218 27.13 4.14 -7.75
CA PRO A 218 28.39 4.89 -7.65
C PRO A 218 28.53 6.11 -8.58
N ASP A 219 27.85 6.08 -9.72
CA ASP A 219 27.86 7.08 -10.79
C ASP A 219 26.68 8.08 -10.70
N PHE A 220 25.91 8.03 -9.62
CA PHE A 220 24.79 8.95 -9.46
C PHE A 220 25.26 10.40 -9.26
N ALA A 221 24.80 11.30 -10.13
CA ALA A 221 25.23 12.71 -10.16
C ALA A 221 24.90 13.52 -8.89
N GLY A 222 23.96 13.05 -8.06
CA GLY A 222 23.62 13.70 -6.78
C GLY A 222 24.55 13.36 -5.61
N LEU A 223 25.59 12.55 -5.84
CA LEU A 223 26.55 12.18 -4.80
C LEU A 223 27.56 13.31 -4.50
N PRO A 224 28.04 13.43 -3.24
CA PRO A 224 29.12 14.36 -2.91
C PRO A 224 30.41 14.06 -3.68
N GLU A 225 31.19 15.08 -4.03
CA GLU A 225 32.43 14.93 -4.81
C GLU A 225 33.45 13.97 -4.14
N ASN A 226 33.52 13.99 -2.81
CA ASN A 226 34.42 13.13 -2.04
C ASN A 226 33.84 11.73 -1.75
N PHE A 227 32.69 11.35 -2.33
CA PHE A 227 31.99 10.10 -2.00
C PHE A 227 32.84 8.84 -2.20
N HIS A 228 33.73 8.84 -3.20
CA HIS A 228 34.64 7.73 -3.48
C HIS A 228 35.96 7.78 -2.70
N SER A 229 36.18 8.83 -1.91
CA SER A 229 37.39 8.95 -1.09
C SER A 229 37.42 7.87 0.01
N ARG A 230 38.63 7.38 0.31
CA ARG A 230 38.88 6.44 1.42
C ARG A 230 38.55 7.05 2.78
N ASP A 231 38.72 8.37 2.91
CA ASP A 231 38.46 9.12 4.14
C ASP A 231 37.03 9.68 4.20
N TRP A 232 36.16 9.28 3.27
CA TRP A 232 34.79 9.75 3.24
C TRP A 232 34.06 9.38 4.53
N LYS A 233 33.33 10.36 5.05
CA LYS A 233 32.42 10.19 6.17
C LYS A 233 31.04 10.69 5.75
N PRO A 234 29.96 10.11 6.29
CA PRO A 234 28.62 10.63 6.09
C PRO A 234 28.57 12.13 6.43
N PRO A 235 27.95 12.96 5.59
CA PRO A 235 27.81 14.38 5.89
C PRO A 235 26.85 14.60 7.06
N THR A 236 26.86 15.80 7.65
CA THR A 236 25.89 16.17 8.69
C THR A 236 24.50 16.45 8.12
N GLU A 237 24.45 16.91 6.87
CA GLU A 237 23.22 17.19 6.13
C GLU A 237 23.31 16.60 4.72
N ALA A 238 22.18 16.09 4.22
CA ALA A 238 22.09 15.55 2.87
C ALA A 238 21.69 16.65 1.87
N PRO A 239 22.24 16.66 0.65
CA PRO A 239 21.77 17.56 -0.39
C PRO A 239 20.33 17.20 -0.79
N CYS A 240 19.54 18.23 -1.12
CA CYS A 240 18.18 18.06 -1.64
C CYS A 240 18.25 17.71 -3.14
N LEU A 241 17.76 16.54 -3.51
CA LEU A 241 17.75 16.04 -4.89
C LEU A 241 16.51 16.45 -5.68
N VAL A 242 15.51 17.07 -5.06
CA VAL A 242 14.21 17.36 -5.72
C VAL A 242 14.39 18.07 -7.06
N GLU A 243 15.30 19.04 -7.15
CA GLU A 243 15.56 19.77 -8.39
C GLU A 243 16.20 18.88 -9.46
N LEU A 244 17.23 18.10 -9.10
CA LEU A 244 17.87 17.14 -9.98
C LEU A 244 16.87 16.08 -10.49
N LEU A 245 16.05 15.54 -9.60
CA LEU A 245 15.04 14.54 -9.94
C LEU A 245 13.96 15.12 -10.85
N CYS A 246 13.53 16.37 -10.62
CA CYS A 246 12.58 17.04 -11.49
C CYS A 246 13.17 17.29 -12.89
N GLN A 247 14.43 17.72 -12.99
CA GLN A 247 15.09 17.92 -14.29
C GLN A 247 15.24 16.61 -15.05
N LYS A 248 15.61 15.52 -14.37
CA LYS A 248 15.85 14.22 -14.99
C LYS A 248 14.56 13.47 -15.36
N HIS A 249 13.51 13.64 -14.55
CA HIS A 249 12.27 12.87 -14.69
C HIS A 249 11.05 13.74 -15.00
N GLU A 250 11.26 14.94 -15.56
CA GLU A 250 10.18 15.81 -16.05
C GLU A 250 9.19 16.24 -14.95
N GLY A 251 9.72 16.46 -13.73
CA GLY A 251 8.97 17.03 -12.61
C GLY A 251 8.93 18.56 -12.64
N LEU A 252 7.97 19.15 -11.92
CA LEU A 252 7.80 20.58 -11.79
C LEU A 252 8.47 21.03 -10.49
N VAL A 253 9.63 21.68 -10.61
CA VAL A 253 10.52 21.99 -9.46
C VAL A 253 9.78 22.79 -8.37
N VAL A 254 8.99 23.79 -8.76
CA VAL A 254 8.28 24.67 -7.81
C VAL A 254 7.20 23.88 -7.05
N GLU A 255 6.44 23.04 -7.75
CA GLU A 255 5.37 22.23 -7.16
C GLU A 255 5.96 21.14 -6.26
N ALA A 256 7.02 20.47 -6.69
CA ALA A 256 7.70 19.46 -5.88
C ALA A 256 8.31 20.04 -4.60
N LYS A 257 8.92 21.24 -4.68
CA LYS A 257 9.41 21.95 -3.48
C LYS A 257 8.25 22.32 -2.54
N THR A 258 7.11 22.77 -3.08
CA THR A 258 5.88 23.04 -2.31
C THR A 258 5.37 21.79 -1.60
N ILE A 259 5.29 20.65 -2.31
CA ILE A 259 4.87 19.37 -1.74
C ILE A 259 5.82 18.90 -0.64
N LYS A 260 7.13 19.01 -0.86
CA LYS A 260 8.14 18.66 0.14
C LYS A 260 7.95 19.46 1.43
N GLU A 261 7.76 20.77 1.32
CA GLU A 261 7.70 21.67 2.47
C GLU A 261 6.39 21.57 3.26
N HIS A 262 5.25 21.55 2.55
CA HIS A 262 3.94 21.66 3.18
C HIS A 262 3.26 20.33 3.49
N TRP A 263 3.66 19.25 2.81
CA TRP A 263 2.99 17.94 2.94
C TRP A 263 3.93 16.88 3.46
N TRP A 264 5.08 16.66 2.80
CA TRP A 264 6.02 15.60 3.16
C TRP A 264 6.68 15.84 4.53
N LYS A 265 7.42 16.95 4.69
CA LYS A 265 8.15 17.25 5.93
C LYS A 265 7.23 17.24 7.17
N PRO A 266 6.07 17.91 7.18
CA PRO A 266 5.18 17.90 8.35
C PRO A 266 4.59 16.53 8.63
N HIS A 267 4.33 15.71 7.60
CA HIS A 267 3.88 14.33 7.79
C HIS A 267 4.96 13.47 8.46
N ILE A 268 6.17 13.47 7.90
CA ILE A 268 7.29 12.70 8.42
C ILE A 268 7.60 13.11 9.87
N LYS A 269 7.64 14.41 10.17
CA LYS A 269 7.85 14.92 11.53
C LYS A 269 6.81 14.35 12.50
N ARG A 270 5.53 14.42 12.16
CA ARG A 270 4.43 13.87 12.99
C ARG A 270 4.53 12.36 13.18
N LEU A 271 4.96 11.60 12.16
CA LEU A 271 5.14 10.15 12.27
C LEU A 271 6.18 9.77 13.33
N PHE A 272 7.26 10.56 13.45
CA PHE A 272 8.31 10.32 14.43
C PHE A 272 7.99 10.91 15.82
N GLU A 273 7.28 12.03 15.90
CA GLU A 273 6.82 12.61 17.17
C GLU A 273 5.79 11.73 17.90
N LYS A 274 4.90 11.06 17.16
CA LYS A 274 3.92 10.10 17.73
C LYS A 274 4.55 8.84 18.34
N LYS A 275 5.87 8.64 18.18
CA LYS A 275 6.63 7.54 18.80
C LYS A 275 7.75 8.08 19.69
N PRO A 276 7.46 8.55 20.92
CA PRO A 276 8.50 8.98 21.85
C PRO A 276 9.34 7.75 22.26
N GLY A 277 10.53 7.62 21.67
CA GLY A 277 11.45 6.50 21.88
C GLY A 277 12.08 5.93 20.60
N ALA A 278 11.57 6.29 19.42
CA ALA A 278 12.29 6.10 18.17
C ALA A 278 13.22 7.29 17.98
N THR A 279 14.54 7.07 18.00
CA THR A 279 15.50 8.05 17.51
C THR A 279 15.09 8.50 16.10
N PRO A 280 15.43 9.72 15.65
CA PRO A 280 15.18 10.15 14.26
C PRO A 280 15.84 9.22 13.23
N PHE A 281 16.84 8.44 13.66
CA PHE A 281 17.56 7.44 12.90
C PHE A 281 17.62 6.09 13.64
N PRO A 282 16.61 5.23 13.50
CA PRO A 282 16.70 3.83 13.90
C PRO A 282 17.00 2.89 12.73
N LEU A 283 16.91 3.36 11.48
CA LEU A 283 17.00 2.49 10.30
C LEU A 283 18.43 2.24 9.81
N LEU A 284 19.41 3.04 10.24
CA LEU A 284 20.77 3.04 9.67
C LEU A 284 21.90 3.25 10.69
N SER A 285 21.62 3.20 12.00
CA SER A 285 22.71 3.03 12.97
C SER A 285 23.24 1.60 12.89
N PRO A 286 24.56 1.36 12.83
CA PRO A 286 25.16 0.02 12.86
C PRO A 286 24.71 -0.82 14.07
N ASP A 287 24.26 -0.15 15.13
CA ASP A 287 23.90 -0.74 16.41
C ASP A 287 22.39 -0.74 16.68
N TYR A 288 21.52 -0.24 15.79
CA TYR A 288 20.08 -0.24 16.02
C TYR A 288 19.42 -1.53 15.51
N HIS A 289 18.76 -2.22 16.43
CA HIS A 289 18.31 -3.59 16.27
C HIS A 289 16.78 -3.64 16.11
N TRP A 290 16.30 -4.09 14.96
CA TRP A 290 14.87 -4.37 14.68
C TRP A 290 14.21 -5.21 15.79
N ARG A 291 13.34 -4.69 16.65
CA ARG A 291 12.49 -5.58 17.48
C ARG A 291 11.55 -6.37 16.56
N SER A 292 11.98 -7.57 16.17
CA SER A 292 11.06 -8.63 15.77
C SER A 292 10.34 -9.11 17.03
N GLU A 293 9.35 -8.35 17.51
CA GLU A 293 8.25 -9.04 18.19
C GLU A 293 7.55 -9.85 17.10
N LYS A 294 7.85 -11.16 17.15
CA LYS A 294 7.36 -12.27 16.33
C LYS A 294 6.58 -11.82 15.09
N VAL A 295 7.29 -11.74 13.96
CA VAL A 295 6.68 -11.90 12.64
C VAL A 295 6.46 -13.40 12.46
N PRO A 296 5.23 -13.93 12.55
CA PRO A 296 4.96 -15.29 12.13
C PRO A 296 5.15 -15.30 10.62
N ARG A 297 5.96 -16.23 10.10
CA ARG A 297 6.09 -16.42 8.66
C ARG A 297 4.70 -16.69 8.10
N GLY A 298 4.16 -15.75 7.32
CA GLY A 298 2.80 -15.85 6.77
C GLY A 298 2.06 -14.52 6.67
N GLU A 299 2.47 -13.46 7.38
CA GLU A 299 1.80 -12.16 7.31
C GLU A 299 2.80 -11.03 7.00
N GLY A 300 2.42 -10.18 6.05
CA GLY A 300 3.27 -9.14 5.47
C GLY A 300 3.67 -8.04 6.44
N ILE A 301 4.77 -7.37 6.06
CA ILE A 301 5.24 -6.02 6.42
C ILE A 301 4.61 -5.44 7.69
N VAL A 302 5.42 -5.33 8.74
CA VAL A 302 5.02 -4.76 10.03
C VAL A 302 4.46 -3.34 9.84
N VAL A 303 3.16 -3.30 10.10
CA VAL A 303 2.24 -2.19 10.29
C VAL A 303 2.84 -1.16 11.27
N ILE A 304 3.20 0.02 10.74
CA ILE A 304 3.30 1.24 11.55
C ILE A 304 1.87 1.54 12.07
N GLY A 305 1.75 1.74 13.39
CA GLY A 305 0.51 1.70 14.16
C GLY A 305 -0.64 2.61 13.69
N ALA A 306 -1.84 2.18 14.09
CA ALA A 306 -3.18 2.73 13.94
C ALA A 306 -3.33 4.21 13.59
N LEU A 307 -3.93 4.49 12.42
CA LEU A 307 -4.81 5.62 12.08
C LEU A 307 -5.78 5.16 10.96
N ASP A 308 -6.89 5.88 10.84
CA ASP A 308 -8.22 5.57 10.26
C ASP A 308 -8.34 4.97 8.82
N GLY A 309 -9.59 4.80 8.37
CA GLY A 309 -10.06 4.02 7.20
C GLY A 309 -9.30 4.14 5.86
N ASP A 310 -8.50 5.19 5.65
CA ASP A 310 -7.61 5.36 4.49
C ASP A 310 -6.50 4.29 4.41
N ARG A 311 -6.26 3.55 5.51
CA ARG A 311 -5.30 2.45 5.55
C ARG A 311 -5.67 1.26 4.66
N GLN A 312 -6.97 0.99 4.47
CA GLN A 312 -7.40 -0.17 3.67
C GLN A 312 -7.03 0.00 2.20
N ASP A 313 -7.19 1.20 1.66
CA ASP A 313 -6.90 1.50 0.26
C ASP A 313 -5.39 1.40 -0.01
N ALA A 314 -4.58 1.95 0.91
CA ALA A 314 -3.13 1.85 0.85
C ALA A 314 -2.62 0.39 0.93
N ASP A 315 -3.19 -0.43 1.82
CA ASP A 315 -2.84 -1.85 1.94
C ASP A 315 -3.23 -2.66 0.69
N VAL A 316 -4.39 -2.37 0.09
CA VAL A 316 -4.83 -2.98 -1.18
C VAL A 316 -3.84 -2.64 -2.30
N ILE A 317 -3.47 -1.36 -2.43
CA ILE A 317 -2.57 -0.89 -3.49
C ILE A 317 -1.18 -1.52 -3.36
N VAL A 318 -0.58 -1.51 -2.15
CA VAL A 318 0.73 -2.13 -1.91
C VAL A 318 0.69 -3.61 -2.24
N ARG A 319 -0.30 -4.35 -1.74
CA ARG A 319 -0.38 -5.80 -1.96
C ARG A 319 -0.62 -6.17 -3.42
N VAL A 320 -1.41 -5.40 -4.16
CA VAL A 320 -1.71 -5.69 -5.57
C VAL A 320 -0.54 -5.33 -6.49
N LEU A 321 0.17 -4.23 -6.21
CA LEU A 321 1.27 -3.78 -7.07
C LEU A 321 2.61 -4.45 -6.72
N SER A 322 2.87 -4.80 -5.46
CA SER A 322 4.09 -5.50 -5.05
C SER A 322 4.09 -7.01 -5.32
N GLN A 323 3.01 -7.57 -5.86
CA GLN A 323 2.91 -8.98 -6.30
C GLN A 323 3.14 -9.17 -7.80
N ARG A 324 3.44 -8.09 -8.54
CA ARG A 324 3.78 -8.11 -9.97
C ARG A 324 5.28 -8.03 -10.15
#